data_AF-A0A956MKE6-F1
#
_entry.id   AF-A0A956MKE6-F1
#
_cell.length_a   1.000
_cell.length_b   1.000
_cell.length_c   1.000
_cell.angle_alpha   90.00
_cell.angle_beta   90.00
_cell.angle_gamma   90.00
#
_symmetry.space_group_name_H-M   'P 1'
#
loop_
_entity.id
_entity.type
_entity.pdbx_description
1 polymer ?
#
loop_
_entity_poly.entity_id
_entity_poly.type
_entity_poly.pdbx_seq_one_letter_code
_entity_poly.pdbx_strand_id
1 'polypeptide(L)'
;MDSRTAVPPLRTLLCLAALTVPVALPATPSSAQEAGEVQTVQGWNVRYPIPSGWALVRAEGRVRVFQDPTRSATLIAAPGVSATPAEIQNELVALAGALGLQGTPSTDLHATTVSGRPVIAGEYDLVSPSTGQRVAGRSLTLQGGDGTSFGMVVLTSPERFAAIRDEVDRLVGAVEIGAPTLDAAAVAALAGRWTFYSGNSSPSIAGSGSWAHSYEETVAFDGVGSFEFTSSSSVGASSARTNEGSWSDVSSIGGGNAQGTYTVIGNTIVITTPQGRAAYEYALRGGALVAGGKTYIRGS
;
A
#
# COMPACT_ATOMS: atom_id res chain seq x y z
N MET A 1 6.63 -18.21 -31.36
CA MET A 1 5.37 -17.79 -30.71
C MET A 1 5.73 -17.37 -29.29
N ASP A 2 6.08 -16.09 -29.13
CA ASP A 2 6.42 -15.49 -27.84
C ASP A 2 5.13 -15.21 -27.06
N SER A 3 4.76 -16.13 -26.19
CA SER A 3 3.70 -15.89 -25.20
C SER A 3 4.30 -15.13 -24.02
N ARG A 4 4.42 -13.80 -24.17
CA ARG A 4 4.64 -12.91 -23.02
C ARG A 4 3.34 -12.88 -22.22
N THR A 5 3.22 -13.80 -21.27
CA THR A 5 2.21 -13.72 -20.21
C THR A 5 2.44 -12.43 -19.44
N ALA A 6 1.53 -11.48 -19.59
CA ALA A 6 1.48 -10.28 -18.78
C ALA A 6 1.40 -10.71 -17.30
N VAL A 7 2.39 -10.32 -16.51
CA VAL A 7 2.37 -10.46 -15.05
C VAL A 7 1.16 -9.67 -14.56
N PRO A 8 0.17 -10.29 -13.89
CA PRO A 8 -0.90 -9.51 -13.27
C PRO A 8 -0.24 -8.55 -12.26
N PRO A 9 -0.62 -7.26 -12.22
CA PRO A 9 -0.10 -6.37 -11.21
C PRO A 9 -0.39 -7.02 -9.85
N LEU A 10 0.66 -7.13 -9.00
CA LEU A 10 0.50 -7.46 -7.59
C LEU A 10 -0.43 -6.40 -7.00
N ARG A 11 -1.73 -6.67 -7.05
CA ARG A 11 -2.71 -5.96 -6.25
C ARG A 11 -2.43 -6.40 -4.84
N THR A 12 -1.69 -5.57 -4.11
CA THR A 12 -1.77 -5.55 -2.66
C THR A 12 -3.24 -5.38 -2.34
N LEU A 13 -3.92 -6.51 -2.11
CA LEU A 13 -5.21 -6.54 -1.45
C LEU A 13 -4.92 -6.01 -0.05
N LEU A 14 -4.97 -4.68 0.10
CA LEU A 14 -5.31 -4.09 1.38
C LEU A 14 -6.65 -4.75 1.74
N CYS A 15 -6.59 -5.74 2.63
CA CYS A 15 -7.75 -6.19 3.38
C CYS A 15 -8.15 -5.04 4.32
N LEU A 16 -8.71 -3.97 3.75
CA LEU A 16 -9.56 -3.08 4.50
C LEU A 16 -10.79 -3.91 4.86
N ALA A 17 -10.86 -4.33 6.13
CA ALA A 17 -12.13 -4.66 6.72
C ALA A 17 -13.07 -3.47 6.45
N ALA A 18 -14.13 -3.71 5.68
CA ALA A 18 -15.18 -2.74 5.42
C ALA A 18 -15.86 -2.40 6.76
N LEU A 19 -15.31 -1.42 7.47
CA LEU A 19 -15.99 -0.77 8.57
C LEU A 19 -16.97 0.23 7.95
N THR A 20 -18.24 -0.15 7.90
CA THR A 20 -19.35 0.79 7.77
C THR A 20 -19.33 1.70 8.99
N VAL A 21 -18.65 2.84 8.88
CA VAL A 21 -18.73 3.92 9.87
C VAL A 21 -19.93 4.78 9.47
N PRO A 22 -20.98 4.90 10.31
CA PRO A 22 -21.92 5.99 10.13
C PRO A 22 -21.14 7.30 10.30
N VAL A 23 -21.23 8.18 9.30
CA VAL A 23 -20.59 9.50 9.30
C VAL A 23 -21.27 10.39 10.36
N ALA A 24 -20.84 10.15 11.59
CA ALA A 24 -20.82 11.06 12.72
C ALA A 24 -19.66 10.51 13.56
N LEU A 25 -18.46 11.04 13.36
CA LEU A 25 -17.24 10.57 14.06
C LEU A 25 -17.39 10.91 15.56
N PRO A 26 -17.58 9.93 16.47
CA PRO A 26 -17.37 10.22 17.88
C PRO A 26 -15.87 10.47 18.09
N ALA A 27 -15.54 11.67 18.55
CA ALA A 27 -14.18 12.04 18.94
C ALA A 27 -13.71 11.08 20.04
N THR A 28 -12.90 10.09 19.67
CA THR A 28 -12.08 9.38 20.64
C THR A 28 -10.93 10.32 21.00
N PRO A 29 -10.63 10.56 22.30
CA PRO A 29 -9.52 11.41 22.67
C PRO A 29 -8.22 10.72 22.26
N SER A 30 -7.74 11.06 21.05
CA SER A 30 -6.36 10.82 20.65
C SER A 30 -5.50 11.84 21.40
N SER A 31 -4.39 11.37 21.97
CA SER A 31 -3.38 12.20 22.64
C SER A 31 -3.15 13.48 21.84
N ALA A 32 -3.47 14.62 22.45
CA ALA A 32 -3.36 15.93 21.83
C ALA A 32 -1.92 16.13 21.35
N GLN A 33 -1.74 16.03 20.04
CA GLN A 33 -0.47 16.29 19.40
C GLN A 33 -0.33 17.81 19.31
N GLU A 34 0.75 18.36 19.85
CA GLU A 34 0.95 19.81 19.91
C GLU A 34 1.01 20.40 18.49
N ALA A 35 0.22 21.44 18.28
CA ALA A 35 0.13 22.17 17.03
C ALA A 35 1.51 22.66 16.57
N GLY A 36 1.92 22.33 15.34
CA GLY A 36 3.18 22.77 14.74
C GLY A 36 4.33 21.75 14.86
N GLU A 37 4.06 20.53 15.34
CA GLU A 37 5.07 19.48 15.34
C GLU A 37 5.42 19.04 13.90
N VAL A 38 6.72 19.15 13.56
CA VAL A 38 7.25 18.58 12.32
C VAL A 38 7.30 17.07 12.49
N GLN A 39 6.43 16.35 11.78
CA GLN A 39 6.46 14.91 11.82
C GLN A 39 7.56 14.38 10.89
N THR A 40 8.44 13.58 11.47
CA THR A 40 9.34 12.72 10.71
C THR A 40 8.79 11.30 10.79
N VAL A 41 8.40 10.73 9.65
CA VAL A 41 8.00 9.31 9.62
C VAL A 41 9.26 8.46 9.50
N GLN A 42 9.49 7.62 10.52
CA GLN A 42 10.59 6.67 10.54
C GLN A 42 10.50 5.76 9.29
N GLY A 43 11.57 5.65 8.51
CA GLY A 43 11.65 4.76 7.35
C GLY A 43 11.51 5.41 5.96
N TRP A 44 11.31 6.74 5.87
CA TRP A 44 11.19 7.40 4.55
C TRP A 44 11.95 8.72 4.40
N ASN A 45 12.58 9.22 5.47
CA ASN A 45 13.31 10.50 5.47
C ASN A 45 12.53 11.68 4.88
N VAL A 46 11.20 11.62 4.96
CA VAL A 46 10.31 12.73 4.64
C VAL A 46 9.90 13.41 5.94
N ARG A 47 10.16 14.71 6.02
CA ARG A 47 9.66 15.58 7.08
C ARG A 47 8.59 16.47 6.50
N TYR A 48 7.47 16.58 7.19
CA TYR A 48 6.39 17.46 6.76
C TYR A 48 5.68 18.06 7.98
N PRO A 49 5.30 19.35 7.91
CA PRO A 49 4.54 19.97 8.97
C PRO A 49 3.10 19.50 8.94
N ILE A 50 2.48 19.41 10.12
CA ILE A 50 1.04 19.26 10.28
C ILE A 50 0.48 20.57 10.85
N PRO A 51 -0.55 21.18 10.24
CA PRO A 51 -1.11 22.42 10.76
C PRO A 51 -1.73 22.22 12.16
N SER A 52 -1.82 23.33 12.89
CA SER A 52 -2.56 23.37 14.14
C SER A 52 -4.03 22.95 13.94
N GLY A 53 -4.58 22.21 14.91
CA GLY A 53 -5.97 21.74 14.88
C GLY A 53 -6.20 20.42 14.12
N TRP A 54 -5.18 19.89 13.43
CA TRP A 54 -5.25 18.58 12.80
C TRP A 54 -4.81 17.50 13.79
N ALA A 55 -5.66 16.50 14.01
CA ALA A 55 -5.37 15.35 14.86
C ALA A 55 -5.12 14.11 14.01
N LEU A 56 -4.08 13.34 14.34
CA LEU A 56 -3.86 12.01 13.76
C LEU A 56 -4.98 11.07 14.23
N VAL A 57 -5.77 10.56 13.29
CA VAL A 57 -6.88 9.64 13.56
C VAL A 57 -6.61 8.21 13.08
N ARG A 58 -5.69 8.04 12.13
CA ARG A 58 -5.26 6.71 11.65
C ARG A 58 -3.82 6.74 11.17
N ALA A 59 -3.08 5.69 11.51
CA ALA A 59 -1.77 5.40 10.95
C ALA A 59 -1.77 3.93 10.48
N GLU A 60 -1.50 3.72 9.19
CA GLU A 60 -1.44 2.40 8.57
C GLU A 60 -0.26 2.36 7.61
N GLY A 61 0.75 1.56 7.93
CA GLY A 61 2.00 1.54 7.17
C GLY A 61 2.65 2.92 7.09
N ARG A 62 2.83 3.42 5.87
CA ARG A 62 3.30 4.79 5.57
C ARG A 62 2.19 5.83 5.49
N VAL A 63 0.94 5.41 5.40
CA VAL A 63 -0.22 6.29 5.27
C VAL A 63 -0.59 6.85 6.64
N ARG A 64 -0.82 8.15 6.70
CA ARG A 64 -1.30 8.87 7.89
C ARG A 64 -2.55 9.64 7.51
N VAL A 65 -3.59 9.51 8.33
CA VAL A 65 -4.85 10.23 8.15
C VAL A 65 -5.02 11.17 9.33
N PHE A 66 -5.16 12.45 9.00
CA PHE A 66 -5.40 13.53 9.93
C PHE A 66 -6.80 14.09 9.70
N GLN A 67 -7.44 14.53 10.76
CA GLN A 67 -8.74 15.20 10.69
C GLN A 67 -8.68 16.54 11.39
N ASP A 68 -9.32 17.53 10.78
CA ASP A 68 -9.66 18.78 11.43
C ASP A 68 -11.19 18.84 11.62
N PRO A 69 -11.71 18.70 12.85
CA PRO A 69 -13.14 18.74 13.10
C PRO A 69 -13.75 20.13 12.89
N THR A 70 -12.98 21.21 13.09
CA THR A 70 -13.44 22.59 12.93
C THR A 70 -13.67 22.94 11.47
N ARG A 71 -12.76 22.48 10.61
CA ARG A 71 -12.82 22.67 9.16
C ARG A 71 -13.55 21.53 8.45
N SER A 72 -13.93 20.47 9.15
CA SER A 72 -14.55 19.27 8.58
C SER A 72 -13.71 18.74 7.41
N ALA A 73 -12.40 18.68 7.62
CA ALA A 73 -11.42 18.35 6.61
C ALA A 73 -10.64 17.09 7.00
N THR A 74 -10.28 16.30 6.00
CA THR A 74 -9.43 15.11 6.15
C THR A 74 -8.19 15.28 5.28
N LEU A 75 -7.02 15.02 5.84
CA LEU A 75 -5.73 15.09 5.17
C LEU A 75 -5.11 13.70 5.24
N ILE A 76 -4.72 13.18 4.10
CA ILE A 76 -4.08 11.89 3.95
C ILE A 76 -2.66 12.17 3.46
N ALA A 77 -1.67 11.82 4.25
CA ALA A 77 -0.26 11.92 3.87
C ALA A 77 0.30 10.51 3.66
N ALA A 78 1.04 10.33 2.57
CA ALA A 78 1.66 9.08 2.19
C ALA A 78 3.10 9.34 1.73
N PRO A 79 4.06 9.55 2.66
CA PRO A 79 5.48 9.41 2.34
C PRO A 79 5.76 7.99 1.85
N GLY A 80 6.78 7.81 1.03
CA GLY A 80 7.15 6.49 0.56
C GLY A 80 8.22 6.53 -0.50
N VAL A 81 8.42 5.40 -1.15
CA VAL A 81 9.17 5.34 -2.39
C VAL A 81 8.18 4.92 -3.48
N SER A 82 8.10 5.72 -4.53
CA SER A 82 7.32 5.41 -5.72
C SER A 82 8.20 5.50 -6.95
N ALA A 83 7.93 4.68 -7.96
CA ALA A 83 8.62 4.81 -9.24
C ALA A 83 8.13 6.04 -9.99
N THR A 84 6.83 6.36 -9.88
CA THR A 84 6.25 7.53 -10.55
C THR A 84 5.27 8.30 -9.66
N PRO A 85 5.00 9.58 -9.98
CA PRO A 85 3.91 10.32 -9.35
C PRO A 85 2.52 9.72 -9.61
N ALA A 86 2.33 9.06 -10.77
CA ALA A 86 1.06 8.43 -11.12
C ALA A 86 0.71 7.24 -10.22
N GLU A 87 1.71 6.48 -9.76
CA GLU A 87 1.51 5.39 -8.81
C GLU A 87 0.95 5.89 -7.47
N ILE A 88 1.52 6.97 -6.93
CA ILE A 88 0.99 7.61 -5.72
C ILE A 88 -0.43 8.08 -5.94
N GLN A 89 -0.71 8.68 -7.10
CA GLN A 89 -2.06 9.15 -7.38
C GLN A 89 -3.08 8.01 -7.38
N ASN A 90 -2.75 6.88 -8.00
CA ASN A 90 -3.63 5.72 -8.03
C ASN A 90 -3.88 5.16 -6.62
N GLU A 91 -2.86 5.14 -5.77
CA GLU A 91 -2.99 4.77 -4.36
C GLU A 91 -3.88 5.76 -3.59
N LEU A 92 -3.70 7.06 -3.82
CA LEU A 92 -4.52 8.11 -3.22
C LEU A 92 -6.00 8.01 -3.64
N VAL A 93 -6.27 7.70 -4.91
CA VAL A 93 -7.63 7.43 -5.42
C VAL A 93 -8.20 6.16 -4.78
N ALA A 94 -7.41 5.10 -4.67
CA ALA A 94 -7.83 3.87 -4.00
C ALA A 94 -8.15 4.13 -2.51
N LEU A 95 -7.36 4.96 -1.84
CA LEU A 95 -7.60 5.38 -0.46
C LEU A 95 -8.89 6.21 -0.33
N ALA A 96 -9.17 7.13 -1.26
CA ALA A 96 -10.44 7.86 -1.28
C ALA A 96 -11.63 6.92 -1.50
N GLY A 97 -11.51 5.94 -2.41
CA GLY A 97 -12.52 4.90 -2.61
C GLY A 97 -12.73 4.02 -1.37
N ALA A 98 -11.66 3.69 -0.65
CA ALA A 98 -11.69 2.99 0.63
C ALA A 98 -12.41 3.77 1.75
N LEU A 99 -12.47 5.11 1.66
CA LEU A 99 -13.30 5.96 2.53
C LEU A 99 -14.77 5.98 2.10
N GLY A 100 -15.16 5.18 1.10
CA GLY A 100 -16.51 5.13 0.56
C GLY A 100 -16.86 6.35 -0.29
N LEU A 101 -15.88 7.09 -0.81
CA LEU A 101 -16.13 8.21 -1.70
C LEU A 101 -16.15 7.73 -3.15
N GLN A 102 -17.09 8.24 -3.95
CA GLN A 102 -17.17 7.99 -5.38
C GLN A 102 -17.06 9.32 -6.12
N GLY A 103 -16.35 9.34 -7.24
CA GLY A 103 -16.26 10.53 -8.07
C GLY A 103 -15.16 10.41 -9.11
N THR A 104 -15.07 11.44 -9.94
CA THR A 104 -14.04 11.55 -10.97
C THR A 104 -13.14 12.73 -10.65
N PRO A 105 -11.88 12.71 -11.13
CA PRO A 105 -11.07 13.93 -11.13
C PRO A 105 -11.85 15.07 -11.79
N SER A 106 -11.94 16.23 -11.13
CA SER A 106 -12.52 17.44 -11.71
C SER A 106 -11.53 18.13 -12.65
N THR A 107 -10.24 17.81 -12.50
CA THR A 107 -9.15 18.23 -13.39
C THR A 107 -8.26 17.03 -13.69
N ASP A 108 -7.74 16.96 -14.91
CA ASP A 108 -6.67 16.02 -15.21
C ASP A 108 -5.44 16.29 -14.34
N LEU A 109 -4.69 15.22 -14.08
CA LEU A 109 -3.41 15.33 -13.40
C LEU A 109 -2.47 16.17 -14.26
N HIS A 110 -1.88 17.19 -13.65
CA HIS A 110 -0.99 18.09 -14.36
C HIS A 110 0.23 18.40 -13.49
N ALA A 111 1.36 18.60 -14.17
CA ALA A 111 2.54 19.13 -13.52
C ALA A 111 2.31 20.62 -13.19
N THR A 112 2.71 21.02 -12.00
CA THR A 112 2.68 22.40 -11.53
C THR A 112 3.86 22.64 -10.58
N THR A 113 3.96 23.87 -10.08
CA THR A 113 5.01 24.26 -9.15
C THR A 113 4.40 24.78 -7.87
N VAL A 114 4.79 24.22 -6.74
CA VAL A 114 4.40 24.68 -5.40
C VAL A 114 5.66 25.10 -4.66
N SER A 115 5.74 26.36 -4.25
CA SER A 115 6.93 26.94 -3.59
C SER A 115 8.24 26.67 -4.35
N GLY A 116 8.21 26.79 -5.69
CA GLY A 116 9.38 26.55 -6.56
C GLY A 116 9.71 25.08 -6.82
N ARG A 117 8.92 24.13 -6.30
CA ARG A 117 9.16 22.69 -6.45
C ARG A 117 8.19 22.06 -7.44
N PRO A 118 8.67 21.18 -8.34
CA PRO A 118 7.80 20.47 -9.26
C PRO A 118 6.92 19.49 -8.47
N VAL A 119 5.61 19.57 -8.71
CA VAL A 119 4.62 18.67 -8.12
C VAL A 119 3.64 18.22 -9.20
N ILE A 120 3.06 17.04 -9.03
CA ILE A 120 1.87 16.64 -9.79
C ILE A 120 0.64 16.94 -8.94
N ALA A 121 -0.32 17.67 -9.51
CA ALA A 121 -1.54 18.08 -8.84
C ALA A 121 -2.78 17.53 -9.55
N GLY A 122 -3.84 17.31 -8.78
CA GLY A 122 -5.15 16.96 -9.28
C GLY A 122 -6.24 17.35 -8.30
N GLU A 123 -7.39 17.79 -8.79
CA GLU A 123 -8.57 18.11 -8.00
C GLU A 123 -9.69 17.11 -8.26
N TYR A 124 -10.56 16.95 -7.27
CA TYR A 124 -11.62 15.97 -7.24
C TYR A 124 -12.93 16.60 -6.79
N ASP A 125 -14.02 16.19 -7.44
CA ASP A 125 -15.38 16.39 -6.93
C ASP A 125 -15.95 15.00 -6.65
N LEU A 126 -16.11 14.72 -5.37
CA LEU A 126 -16.50 13.42 -4.85
C LEU A 126 -17.87 13.53 -4.20
N VAL A 127 -18.59 12.42 -4.19
CA VAL A 127 -19.88 12.27 -3.52
C VAL A 127 -19.79 11.04 -2.63
N SER A 128 -20.21 11.18 -1.38
CA SER A 128 -20.44 10.05 -0.49
C SER A 128 -21.74 9.36 -0.91
N PRO A 129 -21.74 8.09 -1.38
CA PRO A 129 -22.95 7.39 -1.80
C PRO A 129 -23.93 7.16 -0.65
N SER A 130 -23.42 7.04 0.58
CA SER A 130 -24.23 6.78 1.77
C SER A 130 -24.95 8.03 2.31
N THR A 131 -24.37 9.21 2.11
CA THR A 131 -24.91 10.47 2.67
C THR A 131 -25.38 11.46 1.61
N GLY A 132 -25.00 11.26 0.34
CA GLY A 132 -25.19 12.23 -0.74
C GLY A 132 -24.33 13.49 -0.60
N GLN A 133 -23.48 13.57 0.43
CA GLN A 133 -22.67 14.76 0.69
C GLN A 133 -21.58 14.91 -0.37
N ARG A 134 -21.46 16.13 -0.92
CA ARG A 134 -20.37 16.51 -1.82
C ARG A 134 -19.09 16.80 -1.02
N VAL A 135 -17.98 16.35 -1.55
CA VAL A 135 -16.64 16.49 -0.99
C VAL A 135 -15.72 16.95 -2.11
N ALA A 136 -15.08 18.10 -1.92
CA ALA A 136 -14.02 18.57 -2.80
C ALA A 136 -12.67 18.04 -2.31
N GLY A 137 -11.81 17.63 -3.24
CA GLY A 137 -10.50 17.09 -2.93
C GLY A 137 -9.38 17.71 -3.76
N ARG A 138 -8.18 17.78 -3.17
CA ARG A 138 -6.95 18.16 -3.87
C ARG A 138 -5.87 17.16 -3.51
N SER A 139 -5.15 16.70 -4.52
CA SER A 139 -4.00 15.84 -4.40
C SER A 139 -2.76 16.56 -4.89
N LEU A 140 -1.66 16.35 -4.18
CA LEU A 140 -0.34 16.86 -4.51
C LEU A 140 0.67 15.73 -4.30
N THR A 141 1.49 15.48 -5.31
CA THR A 141 2.57 14.50 -5.23
C THR A 141 3.90 15.16 -5.53
N LEU A 142 4.87 14.97 -4.63
CA LEU A 142 6.25 15.38 -4.77
C LEU A 142 7.13 14.15 -4.96
N GLN A 143 8.14 14.27 -5.81
CA GLN A 143 9.15 13.24 -6.00
C GLN A 143 10.54 13.84 -5.72
N GLY A 144 11.28 13.17 -4.85
CA GLY A 144 12.71 13.39 -4.63
C GLY A 144 13.55 12.71 -5.70
N GLY A 145 14.81 13.12 -5.82
CA GLY A 145 15.72 12.64 -6.88
C GLY A 145 16.15 11.17 -6.75
N ASP A 146 15.95 10.55 -5.58
CA ASP A 146 16.29 9.16 -5.26
C ASP A 146 15.09 8.20 -5.34
N GLY A 147 13.95 8.68 -5.82
CA GLY A 147 12.71 7.92 -5.90
C GLY A 147 11.90 7.91 -4.60
N THR A 148 12.36 8.56 -3.53
CA THR A 148 11.51 8.92 -2.40
C THR A 148 10.45 9.90 -2.86
N SER A 149 9.25 9.78 -2.35
CA SER A 149 8.12 10.57 -2.78
C SER A 149 7.16 10.82 -1.63
N PHE A 150 6.35 11.85 -1.80
CA PHE A 150 5.37 12.27 -0.82
C PHE A 150 4.06 12.58 -1.53
N GLY A 151 3.04 11.79 -1.25
CA GLY A 151 1.67 12.09 -1.65
C GLY A 151 0.90 12.75 -0.52
N MET A 152 0.09 13.74 -0.86
CA MET A 152 -0.89 14.34 0.03
C MET A 152 -2.24 14.45 -0.68
N VAL A 153 -3.31 14.05 -0.01
CA VAL A 153 -4.69 14.38 -0.39
C VAL A 153 -5.34 15.13 0.73
N VAL A 154 -6.08 16.18 0.39
CA VAL A 154 -7.02 16.80 1.30
C VAL A 154 -8.43 16.65 0.75
N LEU A 155 -9.37 16.42 1.66
CA LEU A 155 -10.80 16.27 1.39
C LEU A 155 -11.56 17.20 2.33
N THR A 156 -12.50 17.97 1.82
CA THR A 156 -13.32 18.92 2.59
C THR A 156 -14.64 19.20 1.89
N SER A 157 -15.54 19.94 2.52
CA SER A 157 -16.71 20.46 1.84
C SER A 157 -16.36 21.51 0.75
N PRO A 158 -17.13 21.60 -0.35
CA PRO A 158 -16.84 22.51 -1.47
C PRO A 158 -16.69 23.99 -1.06
N GLU A 159 -17.49 24.45 -0.10
CA GLU A 159 -17.48 25.83 0.38
C GLU A 159 -16.21 26.19 1.17
N ARG A 160 -15.46 25.20 1.68
CA ARG A 160 -14.19 25.39 2.40
C ARG A 160 -12.97 25.07 1.55
N PHE A 161 -13.17 24.56 0.34
CA PHE A 161 -12.10 24.02 -0.48
C PHE A 161 -11.02 25.04 -0.85
N ALA A 162 -11.42 26.26 -1.22
CA ALA A 162 -10.47 27.31 -1.60
C ALA A 162 -9.47 27.65 -0.47
N ALA A 163 -9.96 27.80 0.77
CA ALA A 163 -9.11 28.09 1.92
C ALA A 163 -8.15 26.93 2.26
N ILE A 164 -8.63 25.69 2.17
CA ILE A 164 -7.83 24.49 2.47
C ILE A 164 -6.81 24.22 1.38
N ARG A 165 -7.13 24.51 0.12
CA ARG A 165 -6.22 24.37 -1.02
C ARG A 165 -4.92 25.17 -0.80
N ASP A 166 -5.03 26.45 -0.45
CA ASP A 166 -3.86 27.31 -0.24
C ASP A 166 -2.99 26.85 0.95
N GLU A 167 -3.64 26.32 1.99
CA GLU A 167 -2.94 25.73 3.12
C GLU A 167 -2.17 24.48 2.74
N VAL A 168 -2.77 23.60 1.94
CA VAL A 168 -2.15 22.35 1.49
C VAL A 168 -0.98 22.62 0.54
N ASP A 169 -1.09 23.60 -0.34
CA ASP A 169 0.03 24.07 -1.16
C ASP A 169 1.19 24.57 -0.26
N ARG A 170 0.89 25.31 0.83
CA ARG A 170 1.91 25.75 1.79
C ARG A 170 2.57 24.58 2.53
N LEU A 171 1.78 23.60 2.98
CA LEU A 171 2.29 22.40 3.65
C LEU A 171 3.24 21.62 2.75
N VAL A 172 2.82 21.39 1.51
CA VAL A 172 3.63 20.72 0.49
C VAL A 172 4.92 21.48 0.19
N GLY A 173 4.87 22.81 0.15
CA GLY A 173 6.06 23.66 0.01
C GLY A 173 7.10 23.44 1.11
N ALA A 174 6.66 23.11 2.32
CA ALA A 174 7.50 22.89 3.50
C ALA A 174 7.94 21.42 3.70
N VAL A 175 7.57 20.51 2.79
CA VAL A 175 7.98 19.10 2.88
C VAL A 175 9.48 18.96 2.61
N GLU A 176 10.27 18.42 3.52
CA GLU A 176 11.65 18.07 3.25
C GLU A 176 11.73 16.59 2.86
N ILE A 177 12.23 16.30 1.65
CA ILE A 177 12.51 14.93 1.22
C ILE A 177 14.02 14.74 1.29
N GLY A 178 14.48 13.97 2.27
CA GLY A 178 15.88 13.58 2.42
C GLY A 178 16.16 12.22 1.78
N ALA A 179 17.44 11.93 1.56
CA ALA A 179 17.84 10.65 1.01
C ALA A 179 17.54 9.49 1.96
N PRO A 180 16.95 8.38 1.50
CA PRO A 180 16.65 7.24 2.35
C PRO A 180 17.95 6.65 2.90
N THR A 181 17.97 6.37 4.20
CA THR A 181 19.10 5.71 4.84
C THR A 181 18.91 4.21 4.69
N LEU A 182 19.74 3.60 3.84
CA LEU A 182 19.69 2.17 3.59
C LEU A 182 20.19 1.40 4.81
N ASP A 183 19.47 0.37 5.22
CA ASP A 183 19.86 -0.53 6.29
C ASP A 183 20.60 -1.75 5.73
N ALA A 184 21.91 -1.61 5.54
CA ALA A 184 22.76 -2.68 5.01
C ALA A 184 22.76 -3.92 5.93
N ALA A 185 22.61 -3.75 7.24
CA ALA A 185 22.56 -4.87 8.18
C ALA A 185 21.26 -5.66 8.01
N ALA A 186 20.13 -4.98 7.84
CA ALA A 186 18.87 -5.62 7.52
C ALA A 186 18.86 -6.31 6.16
N VAL A 187 19.45 -5.69 5.13
CA VAL A 187 19.65 -6.31 3.80
C VAL A 187 20.42 -7.62 3.95
N ALA A 188 21.54 -7.61 4.68
CA ALA A 188 22.29 -8.84 4.95
C ALA A 188 21.49 -9.87 5.76
N ALA A 189 20.69 -9.43 6.74
CA ALA A 189 19.87 -10.32 7.57
C ALA A 189 18.77 -11.05 6.77
N LEU A 190 18.26 -10.43 5.70
CA LEU A 190 17.28 -11.02 4.79
C LEU A 190 17.86 -12.09 3.87
N ALA A 191 19.18 -12.24 3.77
CA ALA A 191 19.82 -13.19 2.84
C ALA A 191 19.25 -14.61 2.94
N GLY A 192 19.15 -15.30 1.81
CA GLY A 192 18.65 -16.67 1.72
C GLY A 192 17.22 -16.77 1.19
N ARG A 193 16.69 -17.99 1.22
CA ARG A 193 15.40 -18.36 0.65
C ARG A 193 14.32 -18.35 1.73
N TRP A 194 13.17 -17.79 1.42
CA TRP A 194 12.02 -17.67 2.31
C TRP A 194 10.78 -18.19 1.58
N THR A 195 10.07 -19.12 2.21
CA THR A 195 8.91 -19.78 1.61
C THR A 195 7.67 -19.51 2.43
N PHE A 196 6.62 -19.04 1.77
CA PHE A 196 5.27 -18.97 2.30
C PHE A 196 4.47 -20.12 1.69
N TYR A 197 3.80 -20.88 2.54
CA TYR A 197 2.88 -21.93 2.13
C TYR A 197 1.51 -21.68 2.74
N SER A 198 0.48 -21.79 1.92
CA SER A 198 -0.90 -21.82 2.38
C SER A 198 -1.66 -22.90 1.61
N GLY A 199 -2.54 -23.62 2.28
CA GLY A 199 -3.37 -24.62 1.64
C GLY A 199 -4.59 -24.93 2.48
N ASN A 200 -5.63 -25.42 1.83
CA ASN A 200 -6.81 -25.93 2.50
C ASN A 200 -7.28 -27.18 1.78
N SER A 201 -7.90 -28.08 2.53
CA SER A 201 -8.56 -29.26 1.98
C SER A 201 -9.94 -29.40 2.58
N SER A 202 -10.90 -29.85 1.77
CA SER A 202 -12.20 -30.26 2.29
C SER A 202 -12.12 -31.70 2.81
N PRO A 203 -12.66 -32.00 4.00
CA PRO A 203 -12.75 -33.38 4.47
C PRO A 203 -13.58 -34.21 3.48
N SER A 204 -13.07 -35.40 3.14
CA SER A 204 -13.82 -36.36 2.32
C SER A 204 -14.95 -36.96 3.18
N ILE A 205 -16.20 -36.69 2.79
CA ILE A 205 -17.37 -37.36 3.36
C ILE A 205 -17.75 -38.51 2.42
N ALA A 206 -18.07 -39.67 2.97
CA ALA A 206 -18.47 -40.85 2.20
C ALA A 206 -19.59 -40.49 1.19
N GLY A 207 -19.29 -40.58 -0.11
CA GLY A 207 -20.22 -40.24 -1.18
C GLY A 207 -20.10 -38.83 -1.77
N SER A 208 -19.18 -37.99 -1.28
CA SER A 208 -18.85 -36.67 -1.88
C SER A 208 -17.35 -36.56 -2.21
N GLY A 209 -17.02 -35.92 -3.34
CA GLY A 209 -15.64 -35.64 -3.71
C GLY A 209 -14.96 -34.68 -2.73
N SER A 210 -13.64 -34.76 -2.58
CA SER A 210 -12.83 -33.83 -1.79
C SER A 210 -11.98 -32.97 -2.71
N TRP A 211 -11.85 -31.68 -2.42
CA TRP A 211 -10.92 -30.80 -3.10
C TRP A 211 -9.81 -30.35 -2.15
N ALA A 212 -8.63 -30.16 -2.70
CA ALA A 212 -7.47 -29.59 -2.02
C ALA A 212 -6.92 -28.47 -2.89
N HIS A 213 -6.56 -27.36 -2.26
CA HIS A 213 -5.77 -26.31 -2.89
C HIS A 213 -4.54 -26.05 -2.06
N SER A 214 -3.42 -25.83 -2.73
CA SER A 214 -2.19 -25.34 -2.11
C SER A 214 -1.58 -24.24 -2.96
N TYR A 215 -0.94 -23.32 -2.26
CA TYR A 215 -0.31 -22.14 -2.79
C TYR A 215 1.04 -21.99 -2.10
N GLU A 216 2.09 -21.89 -2.91
CA GLU A 216 3.44 -21.68 -2.45
C GLU A 216 4.03 -20.44 -3.12
N GLU A 217 4.67 -19.59 -2.32
CA GLU A 217 5.55 -18.52 -2.80
C GLU A 217 6.93 -18.71 -2.21
N THR A 218 7.95 -18.49 -3.03
CA THR A 218 9.34 -18.40 -2.58
C THR A 218 9.87 -17.02 -2.95
N VAL A 219 10.55 -16.38 -2.01
CA VAL A 219 11.43 -15.23 -2.26
C VAL A 219 12.85 -15.57 -1.83
N ALA A 220 13.83 -15.33 -2.70
CA ALA A 220 15.24 -15.47 -2.40
C ALA A 220 15.92 -14.10 -2.44
N PHE A 221 16.58 -13.72 -1.36
CA PHE A 221 17.37 -12.50 -1.28
C PHE A 221 18.86 -12.86 -1.27
N ASP A 222 19.66 -12.15 -2.04
CA ASP A 222 21.10 -12.39 -2.13
C ASP A 222 21.92 -11.80 -0.96
N GLY A 223 21.28 -11.04 -0.07
CA GLY A 223 21.94 -10.33 1.04
C GLY A 223 22.70 -9.05 0.64
N VAL A 224 22.64 -8.62 -0.62
CA VAL A 224 23.36 -7.42 -1.11
C VAL A 224 22.47 -6.46 -1.91
N GLY A 225 21.32 -6.90 -2.40
CA GLY A 225 20.32 -6.03 -3.03
C GLY A 225 19.58 -6.61 -4.24
N SER A 226 19.75 -7.88 -4.59
CA SER A 226 18.98 -8.56 -5.64
C SER A 226 18.05 -9.62 -5.05
N PHE A 227 16.90 -9.81 -5.69
CA PHE A 227 15.96 -10.84 -5.27
C PHE A 227 15.36 -11.60 -6.45
N GLU A 228 14.92 -12.81 -6.16
CA GLU A 228 14.11 -13.63 -7.04
C GLU A 228 12.83 -14.03 -6.32
N PHE A 229 11.71 -13.99 -7.03
CA PHE A 229 10.39 -14.41 -6.54
C PHE A 229 9.81 -15.44 -7.49
N THR A 230 9.26 -16.51 -6.92
CA THR A 230 8.48 -17.51 -7.65
C THR A 230 7.23 -17.84 -6.87
N SER A 231 6.14 -18.14 -7.57
CA SER A 231 4.92 -18.62 -6.96
C SER A 231 4.35 -19.79 -7.75
N SER A 232 3.57 -20.63 -7.10
CA SER A 232 2.85 -21.72 -7.74
C SER A 232 1.55 -22.00 -7.01
N SER A 233 0.52 -22.39 -7.76
CA SER A 233 -0.75 -22.86 -7.20
C SER A 233 -1.04 -24.24 -7.74
N SER A 234 -1.55 -25.12 -6.89
CA SER A 234 -2.05 -26.43 -7.32
C SER A 234 -3.44 -26.66 -6.74
N VAL A 235 -4.35 -27.10 -7.60
CA VAL A 235 -5.70 -27.50 -7.21
C VAL A 235 -5.87 -28.97 -7.61
N GLY A 236 -6.27 -29.78 -6.64
CA GLY A 236 -6.64 -31.18 -6.84
C GLY A 236 -8.10 -31.39 -6.43
N ALA A 237 -8.84 -32.17 -7.21
CA ALA A 237 -10.18 -32.60 -6.86
C ALA A 237 -10.27 -34.12 -6.98
N SER A 238 -10.80 -34.78 -5.95
CA SER A 238 -11.23 -36.17 -6.00
C SER A 238 -12.73 -36.15 -6.24
N SER A 239 -13.21 -37.00 -7.15
CA SER A 239 -14.66 -37.22 -7.32
C SER A 239 -15.11 -38.34 -6.39
N ALA A 240 -16.32 -38.24 -5.84
CA ALA A 240 -16.93 -39.40 -5.19
C ALA A 240 -17.44 -40.34 -6.25
N ARG A 241 -16.80 -41.49 -6.41
CA ARG A 241 -17.49 -42.72 -6.82
C ARG A 241 -16.65 -43.97 -6.56
N THR A 242 -17.27 -44.89 -5.82
CA THR A 242 -17.07 -46.35 -5.81
C THR A 242 -15.63 -46.84 -5.94
N ASN A 243 -15.00 -47.08 -4.79
CA ASN A 243 -13.97 -48.11 -4.56
C ASN A 243 -12.66 -48.11 -5.37
N GLU A 244 -12.25 -47.03 -6.03
CA GLU A 244 -10.88 -46.95 -6.57
C GLU A 244 -10.26 -45.57 -6.31
N GLY A 245 -9.17 -45.55 -5.53
CA GLY A 245 -8.46 -44.35 -5.07
C GLY A 245 -7.72 -43.59 -6.17
N SER A 246 -8.43 -43.16 -7.20
CA SER A 246 -7.90 -42.38 -8.32
C SER A 246 -8.08 -40.88 -8.07
N TRP A 247 -6.97 -40.16 -7.83
CA TRP A 247 -6.92 -38.70 -7.87
C TRP A 247 -6.90 -38.27 -9.34
N SER A 248 -8.05 -37.83 -9.86
CA SER A 248 -8.15 -37.28 -11.21
C SER A 248 -7.82 -35.76 -11.19
N ASP A 249 -6.77 -35.38 -11.89
CA ASP A 249 -6.31 -34.02 -12.20
C ASP A 249 -5.82 -33.15 -11.02
N VAL A 250 -4.51 -33.20 -10.79
CA VAL A 250 -3.76 -32.09 -10.18
C VAL A 250 -3.40 -31.12 -11.31
N SER A 251 -4.12 -30.01 -11.41
CA SER A 251 -3.69 -28.92 -12.28
C SER A 251 -2.71 -28.03 -11.50
N SER A 252 -1.44 -28.05 -11.90
CA SER A 252 -0.49 -27.02 -11.49
C SER A 252 -0.73 -25.80 -12.37
N ILE A 253 -1.26 -24.73 -11.80
CA ILE A 253 -1.32 -23.44 -12.48
C ILE A 253 0.02 -22.76 -12.19
N GLY A 254 0.84 -22.59 -13.24
CA GLY A 254 2.11 -21.88 -13.13
C GLY A 254 1.87 -20.51 -12.51
N GLY A 255 2.54 -20.20 -11.40
CA GLY A 255 2.43 -18.88 -10.77
C GLY A 255 3.35 -17.86 -11.42
N GLY A 256 3.34 -16.65 -10.86
CA GLY A 256 4.20 -15.55 -11.32
C GLY A 256 5.64 -15.74 -10.88
N ASN A 257 6.57 -15.36 -11.77
CA ASN A 257 7.99 -15.19 -11.48
C ASN A 257 8.34 -13.70 -11.58
N ALA A 258 9.16 -13.21 -10.66
CA ALA A 258 9.69 -11.84 -10.70
C ALA A 258 11.14 -11.83 -10.25
N GLN A 259 11.90 -10.87 -10.76
CA GLN A 259 13.27 -10.61 -10.34
C GLN A 259 13.53 -9.12 -10.34
N GLY A 260 14.47 -8.68 -9.53
CA GLY A 260 14.85 -7.27 -9.49
C GLY A 260 15.76 -6.97 -8.32
N THR A 261 15.68 -5.72 -7.86
CA THR A 261 16.46 -5.27 -6.71
C THR A 261 15.57 -5.05 -5.49
N TYR A 262 16.17 -5.14 -4.32
CA TYR A 262 15.55 -4.75 -3.07
C TYR A 262 16.50 -3.90 -2.23
N THR A 263 15.92 -3.07 -1.39
CA THR A 263 16.63 -2.37 -0.34
C THR A 263 15.77 -2.33 0.91
N VAL A 264 16.38 -2.00 2.05
CA VAL A 264 15.67 -1.86 3.32
C VAL A 264 15.83 -0.44 3.82
N ILE A 265 14.72 0.21 4.16
CA ILE A 265 14.68 1.53 4.76
C ILE A 265 13.84 1.43 6.03
N GLY A 266 14.49 1.53 7.19
CA GLY A 266 13.85 1.25 8.47
C GLY A 266 13.25 -0.16 8.53
N ASN A 267 11.94 -0.26 8.81
CA ASN A 267 11.19 -1.51 8.85
C ASN A 267 10.50 -1.85 7.51
N THR A 268 10.93 -1.26 6.40
CA THR A 268 10.29 -1.47 5.08
C THR A 268 11.27 -2.05 4.07
N ILE A 269 10.86 -3.14 3.40
CA ILE A 269 11.51 -3.67 2.21
C ILE A 269 10.93 -2.95 0.99
N VAL A 270 11.80 -2.31 0.20
CA VAL A 270 11.43 -1.71 -1.08
C VAL A 270 11.93 -2.62 -2.19
N ILE A 271 11.01 -3.17 -2.96
CA ILE A 271 11.27 -4.05 -4.10
C ILE A 271 11.10 -3.26 -5.39
N THR A 272 12.09 -3.31 -6.27
CA THR A 272 12.04 -2.71 -7.60
C THR A 272 12.19 -3.79 -8.67
N THR A 273 11.22 -3.88 -9.57
CA THR A 273 11.23 -4.77 -10.73
C THR A 273 11.13 -3.94 -12.02
N PRO A 274 11.33 -4.55 -13.21
CA PRO A 274 11.06 -3.87 -14.47
C PRO A 274 9.61 -3.39 -14.63
N GLN A 275 8.66 -3.95 -13.88
CA GLN A 275 7.24 -3.61 -13.93
C GLN A 275 6.84 -2.49 -12.95
N GLY A 276 7.72 -2.12 -12.01
CA GLY A 276 7.42 -1.07 -11.05
C GLY A 276 8.10 -1.29 -9.71
N ARG A 277 7.62 -0.56 -8.70
CA ARG A 277 8.16 -0.60 -7.35
C ARG A 277 7.06 -0.89 -6.33
N ALA A 278 7.40 -1.67 -5.30
CA ALA A 278 6.52 -1.98 -4.19
C ALA A 278 7.25 -1.84 -2.86
N ALA A 279 6.51 -1.55 -1.79
CA ALA A 279 7.05 -1.40 -0.45
C ALA A 279 6.24 -2.26 0.53
N TYR A 280 6.93 -3.01 1.38
CA TYR A 280 6.33 -3.90 2.37
C TYR A 280 6.95 -3.65 3.73
N GLU A 281 6.12 -3.34 4.72
CA GLU A 281 6.57 -3.45 6.11
C GLU A 281 7.00 -4.89 6.37
N TYR A 282 8.11 -5.06 7.07
CA TYR A 282 8.64 -6.36 7.42
C TYR A 282 9.05 -6.47 8.89
N ALA A 283 9.11 -7.70 9.38
CA ALA A 283 9.71 -8.05 10.64
C ALA A 283 10.41 -9.40 10.53
N LEU A 284 11.63 -9.50 11.08
CA LEU A 284 12.34 -10.76 11.26
C LEU A 284 12.13 -11.29 12.68
N ARG A 285 11.65 -12.52 12.82
CA ARG A 285 11.38 -13.16 14.12
C ARG A 285 11.80 -14.62 14.10
N GLY A 286 12.91 -14.96 14.76
CA GLY A 286 13.28 -16.36 15.04
C GLY A 286 13.30 -17.29 13.81
N GLY A 287 13.80 -16.81 12.66
CA GLY A 287 13.83 -17.58 11.42
C GLY A 287 12.58 -17.44 10.52
N ALA A 288 11.64 -16.57 10.90
CA ALA A 288 10.52 -16.17 10.07
C ALA A 288 10.66 -14.71 9.59
N LEU A 289 10.22 -14.46 8.36
CA LEU A 289 10.05 -13.14 7.77
C LEU A 289 8.54 -12.87 7.66
N VAL A 290 8.05 -11.86 8.38
CA VAL A 290 6.68 -11.38 8.20
C VAL A 290 6.74 -10.20 7.27
N ALA A 291 6.06 -10.25 6.11
CA ALA A 291 6.00 -9.15 5.15
C ALA A 291 4.70 -9.22 4.34
N GLY A 292 4.08 -8.06 4.07
CA GLY A 292 2.86 -7.99 3.24
C GLY A 292 1.68 -8.82 3.78
N GLY A 293 1.57 -8.95 5.11
CA GLY A 293 0.54 -9.77 5.75
C GLY A 293 0.79 -11.29 5.71
N LYS A 294 1.92 -11.73 5.16
CA LYS A 294 2.31 -13.15 5.07
C LYS A 294 3.49 -13.43 6.00
N THR A 295 3.60 -14.68 6.43
CA THR A 295 4.74 -15.18 7.23
C THR A 295 5.49 -16.21 6.41
N TYR A 296 6.70 -15.87 5.99
CA TYR A 296 7.61 -16.73 5.27
C TYR A 296 8.56 -17.42 6.26
N ILE A 297 8.83 -18.70 6.04
CA ILE A 297 9.80 -19.48 6.81
C ILE A 297 11.07 -19.61 5.99
N ARG A 298 12.22 -19.45 6.64
CA ARG A 298 13.51 -19.62 5.96
C ARG A 298 13.66 -21.06 5.48
N GLY A 299 13.90 -21.23 4.18
CA GLY A 299 14.28 -22.52 3.60
C GLY A 299 15.68 -22.91 4.08
N SER A 300 15.85 -24.21 4.34
CA SER A 300 17.15 -24.84 4.62
C SER A 300 18.06 -24.85 3.41
#